data_AF-A0A960PT21-F1
#
_entry.id   AF-A0A960PT21-F1
#
_cell.length_a   1.000
_cell.length_b   1.000
_cell.length_c   1.000
_cell.angle_alpha   90.00
_cell.angle_beta   90.00
_cell.angle_gamma   90.00
#
_symmetry.space_group_name_H-M   'P 1'
#
loop_
_entity.id
_entity.type
_entity.pdbx_description
1 polymer ?
#
loop_
_entity_poly.entity_id
_entity_poly.type
_entity_poly.pdbx_seq_one_letter_code
_entity_poly.pdbx_strand_id
1 'polypeptide(L)'
;AMALAAVVVWFGVRGIERVAKILIPTLFVLVIILAARAVTLPGATAGLEFLFKPDWGELLTSPTIWLAALTQNAWDTGAGWGLVLTYAIYMRAKEDVSLNAFLIGFGNNSVSLLAGIMVLCTIFSINPAASAEIVGAGNEGLTFVWMPQLFAQMPAGQFFMAIFFLALAFAALTSQISLLELATRVLIDGGFSRPGALFVAAGAGLVFGSFSALHMGIFSNQDWVWGVGLMLSGFFFALAALRFGLERMRKKVVNGEGCDLKVGYWWTFLVGVVVPLEAVVLMVWWLVQARQWDPEGYLDPLAPTSVGTVLAQWGVALLLLILANVWLARRLAAREPAEEVS
;
A
#
# COMPACT_ATOMS: atom_id res chain seq x y z
N ALA A 1 0.41 -12.18 14.30
CA ALA A 1 -0.12 -10.95 13.65
C ALA A 1 -1.64 -11.00 13.46
N MET A 2 -2.18 -11.94 12.67
CA MET A 2 -3.62 -11.98 12.33
C MET A 2 -4.55 -11.96 13.56
N ALA A 3 -4.27 -12.79 14.57
CA ALA A 3 -5.07 -12.81 15.80
C ALA A 3 -5.10 -11.46 16.52
N LEU A 4 -3.95 -10.76 16.60
CA LEU A 4 -3.88 -9.42 17.19
C LEU A 4 -4.71 -8.43 16.39
N ALA A 5 -4.55 -8.41 15.06
CA ALA A 5 -5.33 -7.55 14.19
C ALA A 5 -6.84 -7.83 14.33
N ALA A 6 -7.25 -9.10 14.38
CA ALA A 6 -8.64 -9.49 14.55
C ALA A 6 -9.20 -9.01 15.91
N VAL A 7 -8.46 -9.14 17.01
CA VAL A 7 -8.88 -8.60 18.31
C VAL A 7 -9.10 -7.09 18.24
N VAL A 8 -8.22 -6.35 17.56
CA VAL A 8 -8.39 -4.90 17.39
C VAL A 8 -9.65 -4.56 16.57
N VAL A 9 -9.81 -5.23 15.42
CA VAL A 9 -10.93 -5.03 14.48
C VAL A 9 -12.27 -5.48 15.07
N TRP A 10 -12.27 -6.45 15.99
CA TRP A 10 -13.45 -6.87 16.73
C TRP A 10 -14.12 -5.71 17.46
N PHE A 11 -13.32 -4.81 18.05
CA PHE A 11 -13.81 -3.61 18.73
C PHE A 11 -14.09 -2.42 17.77
N GLY A 12 -13.97 -2.65 16.46
CA GLY A 12 -14.19 -1.66 15.40
C GLY A 12 -13.30 -0.42 15.55
N VAL A 13 -13.80 0.73 15.09
CA VAL A 13 -13.03 1.98 15.07
C VAL A 13 -12.44 2.38 16.43
N ARG A 14 -13.14 2.08 17.54
CA ARG A 14 -12.63 2.38 18.90
C ARG A 14 -11.39 1.55 19.24
N GLY A 15 -11.34 0.30 18.80
CA GLY A 15 -10.17 -0.56 18.96
C GLY A 15 -9.01 -0.06 18.11
N ILE A 16 -9.29 0.23 16.85
CA ILE A 16 -8.31 0.75 15.89
C ILE A 16 -7.70 2.07 16.40
N GLU A 17 -8.53 3.03 16.80
CA GLU A 17 -8.09 4.32 17.32
C GLU A 17 -7.22 4.16 18.57
N ARG A 18 -7.62 3.31 19.53
CA ARG A 18 -6.86 3.08 20.76
C ARG A 18 -5.47 2.51 20.48
N VAL A 19 -5.39 1.55 19.56
CA VAL A 19 -4.12 0.92 19.19
C VAL A 19 -3.26 1.86 18.36
N ALA A 20 -3.84 2.56 17.37
CA ALA A 20 -3.14 3.53 16.53
C ALA A 20 -2.53 4.69 17.35
N LYS A 21 -3.27 5.19 18.35
CA LYS A 21 -2.78 6.23 19.29
C LYS A 21 -1.52 5.84 20.07
N ILE A 22 -1.23 4.55 20.18
CA ILE A 22 -0.04 4.05 20.87
C ILE A 22 1.02 3.62 19.84
N LEU A 23 0.66 2.75 18.90
CA LEU A 23 1.62 2.14 17.98
C LEU A 23 2.23 3.16 17.01
N ILE A 24 1.44 4.09 16.45
CA ILE A 24 1.96 5.04 15.45
C ILE A 24 2.95 6.03 16.08
N PRO A 25 2.65 6.69 17.21
CA PRO A 25 3.65 7.54 17.87
C PRO A 25 4.87 6.77 18.35
N THR A 26 4.68 5.55 18.87
CA THR A 26 5.81 4.71 19.30
C THR A 26 6.70 4.36 18.10
N LEU A 27 6.11 3.93 16.98
CA LEU A 27 6.82 3.66 15.73
C LEU A 27 7.66 4.87 15.31
N PHE A 28 7.05 6.06 15.30
CA PHE A 28 7.75 7.30 14.93
C PHE A 28 8.97 7.57 15.82
N VAL A 29 8.82 7.41 17.14
CA VAL A 29 9.93 7.55 18.10
C VAL A 29 11.03 6.51 17.86
N LEU A 30 10.67 5.24 17.63
CA LEU A 30 11.65 4.19 17.34
C LEU A 30 12.45 4.50 16.07
N VAL A 31 11.78 4.95 15.01
CA VAL A 31 12.43 5.35 13.75
C VAL A 31 13.37 6.54 13.95
N ILE A 32 12.98 7.54 14.75
CA ILE A 32 13.86 8.67 15.10
C ILE A 32 15.10 8.20 15.85
N ILE A 33 14.95 7.30 16.83
CA ILE A 33 16.10 6.76 17.59
C ILE A 33 17.08 6.04 16.64
N LEU A 34 16.55 5.23 15.72
CA LEU A 34 17.39 4.53 14.74
C LEU A 34 18.06 5.49 13.76
N ALA A 35 17.34 6.48 13.24
CA ALA A 35 17.90 7.49 12.34
C ALA A 35 18.98 8.32 13.04
N ALA A 36 18.73 8.77 14.28
CA ALA A 36 19.70 9.47 15.12
C ALA A 36 20.94 8.62 15.36
N ARG A 37 20.77 7.32 15.64
CA ARG A 37 21.91 6.41 15.75
C ARG A 37 22.68 6.34 14.45
N ALA A 38 22.01 6.12 13.33
CA ALA A 38 22.63 5.92 12.03
C ALA A 38 23.49 7.13 11.61
N VAL A 39 23.00 8.36 11.79
CA VAL A 39 23.76 9.57 11.43
C VAL A 39 24.96 9.85 12.34
N THR A 40 25.02 9.24 13.53
CA THR A 40 26.18 9.35 14.45
C THR A 40 27.27 8.31 14.20
N LEU A 41 27.05 7.37 13.27
CA LEU A 41 28.03 6.36 12.94
C LEU A 41 29.19 6.97 12.11
N PRO A 42 30.43 6.46 12.26
CA PRO A 42 31.58 6.97 11.51
C PRO A 42 31.38 6.73 10.01
N GLY A 43 31.48 7.78 9.20
CA GLY A 43 31.28 7.69 7.73
C GLY A 43 29.82 7.72 7.28
N ALA A 44 28.85 7.91 8.18
CA ALA A 44 27.43 8.03 7.84
C ALA A 44 27.12 9.15 6.83
N THR A 45 27.97 10.18 6.76
CA THR A 45 27.84 11.27 5.79
C THR A 45 27.82 10.79 4.35
N ALA A 46 28.53 9.71 4.01
CA ALA A 46 28.48 9.12 2.68
C ALA A 46 27.09 8.57 2.33
N GLY A 47 26.34 8.05 3.31
CA GLY A 47 24.95 7.64 3.13
C GLY A 47 24.00 8.83 2.94
N LEU A 48 24.23 9.94 3.65
CA LEU A 48 23.48 11.19 3.42
C LEU A 48 23.78 11.78 2.05
N GLU A 49 25.05 11.79 1.63
CA GLU A 49 25.44 12.23 0.29
C GLU A 49 24.80 11.35 -0.78
N PHE A 50 24.80 10.03 -0.61
CA PHE A 50 24.13 9.12 -1.53
C PHE A 50 22.62 9.40 -1.63
N LEU A 51 21.95 9.72 -0.52
CA LEU A 51 20.51 9.97 -0.50
C LEU A 51 20.12 11.36 -1.05
N PHE A 52 20.89 12.40 -0.75
CA PHE A 52 20.48 13.79 -0.98
C PHE A 52 21.21 14.49 -2.12
N LYS A 53 22.30 13.92 -2.65
CA LYS A 53 23.02 14.53 -3.77
C LYS A 53 22.17 14.38 -5.04
N PRO A 54 21.67 15.47 -5.64
CA PRO A 54 20.87 15.37 -6.85
C PRO A 54 21.76 15.01 -8.04
N ASP A 55 21.36 13.98 -8.79
CA ASP A 55 21.86 13.74 -10.14
C ASP A 55 20.88 14.34 -11.17
N TRP A 56 21.17 15.58 -11.58
CA TRP A 56 20.36 16.29 -12.57
C TRP A 56 20.40 15.64 -13.95
N GLY A 57 21.51 14.94 -14.28
CA GLY A 57 21.64 14.25 -15.55
C GLY A 57 20.66 13.09 -15.62
N GLU A 58 20.67 12.23 -14.60
CA GLU A 58 19.74 11.11 -14.50
C GLU A 58 18.29 11.59 -14.41
N LEU A 59 18.00 12.60 -13.57
CA LEU A 59 16.65 13.14 -13.39
C LEU A 59 16.01 13.65 -14.70
N LEU A 60 16.81 14.27 -15.57
CA LEU A 60 16.30 14.84 -16.83
C LEU A 60 16.28 13.84 -17.99
N THR A 61 17.11 12.80 -17.95
CA THR A 61 17.29 11.88 -19.08
C THR A 61 16.67 10.50 -18.88
N SER A 62 16.37 10.11 -17.64
CA SER A 62 15.91 8.78 -17.28
C SER A 62 14.40 8.77 -16.96
N PRO A 63 13.52 8.32 -17.89
CA PRO A 63 12.09 8.20 -17.61
C PRO A 63 11.79 7.20 -16.50
N THR A 64 12.67 6.22 -16.28
CA THR A 64 12.49 5.17 -15.27
C THR A 64 12.52 5.72 -13.85
N ILE A 65 13.24 6.81 -13.57
CA ILE A 65 13.20 7.47 -12.25
C ILE A 65 11.79 7.97 -11.96
N TRP A 66 11.15 8.64 -12.93
CA TRP A 66 9.80 9.19 -12.76
C TRP A 66 8.76 8.09 -12.62
N LEU A 67 8.87 7.03 -13.42
CA LEU A 67 7.98 5.87 -13.34
C LEU A 67 8.13 5.14 -12.00
N ALA A 68 9.35 4.97 -11.51
CA ALA A 68 9.62 4.40 -10.19
C ALA A 68 9.07 5.29 -9.06
N ALA A 69 9.23 6.61 -9.15
CA ALA A 69 8.73 7.55 -8.15
C ALA A 69 7.18 7.57 -8.08
N LEU A 70 6.51 7.59 -9.23
CA LEU A 70 5.04 7.54 -9.31
C LEU A 70 4.50 6.21 -8.75
N THR A 71 5.12 5.10 -9.17
CA THR A 71 4.79 3.76 -8.66
C THR A 71 5.02 3.67 -7.15
N GLN A 72 6.18 4.09 -6.66
CA GLN A 72 6.46 4.08 -5.22
C GLN A 72 5.41 4.87 -4.44
N ASN A 73 5.08 6.10 -4.87
CA ASN A 73 4.12 6.93 -4.16
C ASN A 73 2.69 6.35 -4.17
N ALA A 74 2.27 5.74 -5.27
CA ALA A 74 0.95 5.12 -5.36
C ALA A 74 0.81 3.92 -4.40
N TRP A 75 1.83 3.05 -4.31
CA TRP A 75 1.81 1.89 -3.41
C TRP A 75 2.03 2.29 -1.95
N ASP A 76 2.93 3.24 -1.67
CA ASP A 76 3.25 3.71 -0.31
C ASP A 76 2.02 4.35 0.36
N THR A 77 1.24 5.13 -0.40
CA THR A 77 -0.02 5.71 0.09
C THR A 77 -1.21 4.75 0.03
N GLY A 78 -1.10 3.65 -0.71
CA GLY A 78 -2.19 2.70 -0.94
C GLY A 78 -3.37 3.28 -1.73
N ALA A 79 -3.10 4.25 -2.62
CA ALA A 79 -4.10 4.97 -3.40
C ALA A 79 -4.81 4.03 -4.40
N GLY A 80 -6.00 3.55 -4.02
CA GLY A 80 -6.80 2.63 -4.84
C GLY A 80 -7.28 1.39 -4.09
N TRP A 81 -6.70 1.05 -2.92
CA TRP A 81 -7.12 -0.12 -2.13
C TRP A 81 -8.49 0.03 -1.45
N GLY A 82 -9.06 1.24 -1.39
CA GLY A 82 -10.31 1.50 -0.66
C GLY A 82 -10.12 1.60 0.87
N LEU A 83 -8.89 1.56 1.36
CA LEU A 83 -8.55 1.73 2.79
C LEU A 83 -9.05 3.07 3.34
N VAL A 84 -8.72 4.17 2.64
CA VAL A 84 -9.16 5.51 3.03
C VAL A 84 -10.69 5.63 2.96
N LEU A 85 -11.32 5.01 1.97
CA LEU A 85 -12.78 4.98 1.85
C LEU A 85 -13.44 4.25 3.03
N THR A 86 -12.85 3.15 3.47
CA THR A 86 -13.32 2.40 4.65
C THR A 86 -13.25 3.27 5.90
N TYR A 87 -12.16 4.00 6.10
CA TYR A 87 -12.01 4.89 7.24
C TYR A 87 -12.89 6.14 7.16
N ALA A 88 -13.19 6.62 5.95
CA ALA A 88 -14.07 7.76 5.73
C ALA A 88 -15.49 7.51 6.27
N ILE A 89 -15.95 6.26 6.36
CA ILE A 89 -17.25 5.89 6.95
C ILE A 89 -17.33 6.28 8.44
N TYR A 90 -16.18 6.35 9.13
CA TYR A 90 -16.10 6.70 10.54
C TYR A 90 -15.80 8.19 10.80
N MET A 91 -15.58 8.97 9.74
CA MET A 91 -15.31 10.41 9.86
C MET A 91 -16.59 11.18 10.19
N ARG A 92 -16.44 12.33 10.85
CA ARG A 92 -17.57 13.24 11.09
C ARG A 92 -17.94 13.94 9.79
N ALA A 93 -19.20 14.33 9.65
CA ALA A 93 -19.71 14.99 8.45
C ALA A 93 -19.01 16.33 8.12
N LYS A 94 -18.41 17.00 9.12
CA LYS A 94 -17.69 18.28 8.99
C LYS A 94 -16.19 18.14 9.21
N GLU A 95 -15.60 17.05 8.76
CA GLU A 95 -14.14 16.87 8.74
C GLU A 95 -13.52 17.50 7.49
N ASP A 96 -12.33 18.08 7.65
CA ASP A 96 -11.56 18.59 6.50
C ASP A 96 -10.85 17.43 5.80
N VAL A 97 -11.44 16.94 4.71
CA VAL A 97 -10.88 15.84 3.91
C VAL A 97 -9.56 16.25 3.24
N SER A 98 -9.45 17.51 2.82
CA SER A 98 -8.27 18.01 2.10
C SER A 98 -7.07 18.08 3.03
N LEU A 99 -7.22 18.73 4.19
CA LEU A 99 -6.16 18.83 5.19
C LEU A 99 -5.72 17.44 5.68
N ASN A 100 -6.69 16.57 6.00
CA ASN A 100 -6.39 15.21 6.45
C ASN A 100 -5.62 14.42 5.38
N ALA A 101 -5.98 14.53 4.10
CA ALA A 101 -5.24 13.89 3.01
C ALA A 101 -3.79 14.38 2.91
N PHE A 102 -3.55 15.69 3.02
CA PHE A 102 -2.19 16.25 3.04
C PHE A 102 -1.38 15.78 4.25
N LEU A 103 -1.98 15.77 5.44
CA LEU A 103 -1.30 15.34 6.67
C LEU A 103 -0.92 13.85 6.62
N ILE A 104 -1.79 13.00 6.07
CA ILE A 104 -1.50 11.57 5.86
C ILE A 104 -0.28 11.41 4.94
N GLY A 105 -0.29 12.06 3.77
CA GLY A 105 0.82 11.98 2.82
C GLY A 105 2.14 12.54 3.39
N PHE A 106 2.08 13.67 4.09
CA PHE A 106 3.24 14.26 4.74
C PHE A 106 3.82 13.35 5.82
N GLY A 107 2.97 12.79 6.70
CA GLY A 107 3.39 11.88 7.76
C GLY A 107 4.04 10.61 7.19
N ASN A 108 3.41 10.03 6.17
CA ASN A 108 3.93 8.86 5.46
C ASN A 108 5.34 9.11 4.90
N ASN A 109 5.49 10.16 4.09
CA ASN A 109 6.77 10.48 3.43
C ASN A 109 7.86 10.87 4.43
N SER A 110 7.50 11.50 5.55
CA SER A 110 8.44 11.84 6.62
C SER A 110 9.06 10.58 7.23
N VAL A 111 8.25 9.55 7.48
CA VAL A 111 8.74 8.26 8.01
C VAL A 111 9.59 7.53 6.97
N SER A 112 9.14 7.49 5.70
CA SER A 112 9.90 6.90 4.60
C SER A 112 11.29 7.54 4.46
N LEU A 113 11.39 8.87 4.59
CA LEU A 113 12.66 9.58 4.55
C LEU A 113 13.56 9.25 5.74
N LEU A 114 13.01 9.23 6.97
CA LEU A 114 13.77 8.85 8.16
C LEU A 114 14.28 7.40 8.07
N ALA A 115 13.47 6.48 7.54
CA ALA A 115 13.87 5.10 7.30
C ALA A 115 14.98 5.03 6.25
N GLY A 116 14.88 5.79 5.15
CA GLY A 116 15.93 5.90 4.14
C GLY A 116 17.26 6.40 4.72
N ILE A 117 17.23 7.48 5.52
CA ILE A 117 18.41 7.99 6.23
C ILE A 117 19.01 6.90 7.12
N MET A 118 18.17 6.25 7.93
CA MET A 118 18.59 5.22 8.87
C MET A 118 19.28 4.05 8.15
N VAL A 119 18.69 3.53 7.09
CA VAL A 119 19.23 2.39 6.33
C VAL A 119 20.51 2.80 5.60
N LEU A 120 20.49 3.87 4.80
CA LEU A 120 21.63 4.25 3.96
C LEU A 120 22.83 4.69 4.79
N CYS A 121 22.63 5.49 5.85
CA CYS A 121 23.73 5.86 6.74
C CYS A 121 24.37 4.64 7.40
N THR A 122 23.55 3.65 7.79
CA THR A 122 24.05 2.40 8.38
C THR A 122 24.86 1.58 7.37
N ILE A 123 24.36 1.42 6.14
CA ILE A 123 25.07 0.70 5.06
C ILE A 123 26.43 1.33 4.79
N PHE A 124 26.45 2.63 4.49
CA PHE A 124 27.66 3.33 4.07
C PHE A 124 28.67 3.51 5.21
N SER A 125 28.21 3.50 6.47
CA SER A 125 29.10 3.52 7.62
C SER A 125 29.72 2.15 7.92
N ILE A 126 28.90 1.10 7.97
CA ILE A 126 29.34 -0.21 8.46
C ILE A 126 30.00 -1.04 7.36
N ASN A 127 29.46 -1.00 6.13
CA ASN A 127 29.98 -1.76 5.01
C ASN A 127 29.97 -0.94 3.69
N PRO A 128 30.79 0.12 3.60
CA PRO A 128 30.86 0.96 2.41
C PRO A 128 31.27 0.18 1.14
N ALA A 129 32.12 -0.83 1.28
CA ALA A 129 32.62 -1.63 0.15
C ALA A 129 31.53 -2.45 -0.54
N ALA A 130 30.53 -2.93 0.21
CA ALA A 130 29.39 -3.69 -0.33
C ALA A 130 28.13 -2.82 -0.52
N SER A 131 28.22 -1.50 -0.39
CA SER A 131 27.05 -0.60 -0.41
C SER A 131 26.16 -0.77 -1.64
N ALA A 132 26.74 -0.89 -2.84
CA ALA A 132 26.00 -1.10 -4.09
C ALA A 132 25.25 -2.45 -4.11
N GLU A 133 25.87 -3.53 -3.62
CA GLU A 133 25.25 -4.85 -3.52
C GLU A 133 24.09 -4.82 -2.52
N ILE A 134 24.30 -4.19 -1.35
CA ILE A 134 23.30 -4.12 -0.29
C ILE A 134 22.09 -3.31 -0.74
N VAL A 135 22.30 -2.16 -1.39
CA VAL A 135 21.22 -1.32 -1.94
C VAL A 135 20.44 -2.06 -3.04
N GLY A 136 21.13 -2.88 -3.85
CA GLY A 136 20.53 -3.69 -4.91
C GLY A 136 19.80 -4.96 -4.43
N ALA A 137 19.83 -5.29 -3.14
CA ALA A 137 19.33 -6.57 -2.61
C ALA A 137 17.79 -6.70 -2.54
N GLY A 138 17.05 -5.66 -2.95
CA GLY A 138 15.60 -5.60 -2.84
C GLY A 138 15.10 -5.53 -1.39
N ASN A 139 13.79 -5.44 -1.20
CA ASN A 139 13.19 -5.17 0.11
C ASN A 139 13.43 -6.31 1.13
N GLU A 140 13.29 -7.56 0.68
CA GLU A 140 13.42 -8.76 1.51
C GLU A 140 14.88 -8.98 1.93
N GLY A 141 15.80 -8.96 0.95
CA GLY A 141 17.23 -9.12 1.18
C GLY A 141 17.79 -8.02 2.06
N LEU A 142 17.43 -6.76 1.80
CA LEU A 142 17.86 -5.64 2.61
C LEU A 142 17.39 -5.79 4.07
N THR A 143 16.10 -6.05 4.29
CA THR A 143 15.50 -6.05 5.63
C THR A 143 15.89 -7.27 6.46
N PHE A 144 15.88 -8.47 5.88
CA PHE A 144 16.01 -9.72 6.63
C PHE A 144 17.38 -10.39 6.49
N VAL A 145 18.20 -9.99 5.51
CA VAL A 145 19.55 -10.54 5.33
C VAL A 145 20.60 -9.52 5.73
N TRP A 146 20.57 -8.32 5.13
CA TRP A 146 21.63 -7.33 5.31
C TRP A 146 21.52 -6.53 6.60
N MET A 147 20.34 -6.01 6.95
CA MET A 147 20.18 -5.20 8.17
C MET A 147 20.62 -5.95 9.45
N PRO A 148 20.28 -7.23 9.69
CA PRO A 148 20.81 -7.99 10.83
C PRO A 148 22.34 -8.05 10.86
N GLN A 149 22.98 -8.27 9.70
CA GLN A 149 24.44 -8.34 9.58
C GLN A 149 25.11 -6.99 9.85
N LEU A 150 24.52 -5.90 9.35
CA LEU A 150 25.00 -4.54 9.61
C LEU A 150 24.87 -4.18 11.09
N PHE A 151 23.75 -4.52 11.72
CA PHE A 151 23.59 -4.33 13.16
C PHE A 151 24.60 -5.18 13.94
N ALA A 152 24.88 -6.43 13.56
CA ALA A 152 25.85 -7.27 14.27
C ALA A 152 27.25 -6.66 14.35
N GLN A 153 27.62 -5.83 13.38
CA GLN A 153 28.90 -5.11 13.31
C GLN A 153 28.86 -3.73 13.97
N MET A 154 27.66 -3.23 14.30
CA MET A 154 27.45 -1.93 14.92
C MET A 154 27.70 -2.01 16.44
N PRO A 155 28.35 -1.00 17.06
CA PRO A 155 28.37 -0.87 18.52
C PRO A 155 26.96 -0.73 19.09
N ALA A 156 26.65 -1.55 20.11
CA ALA A 156 25.29 -1.76 20.65
C ALA A 156 24.27 -2.27 19.61
N GLY A 157 24.76 -2.96 18.58
CA GLY A 157 23.98 -3.44 17.45
C GLY A 157 22.75 -4.29 17.78
N GLN A 158 22.87 -5.22 18.74
CA GLN A 158 21.74 -6.06 19.16
C GLN A 158 20.56 -5.24 19.69
N PHE A 159 20.84 -4.14 20.42
CA PHE A 159 19.81 -3.23 20.93
C PHE A 159 19.10 -2.50 19.78
N PHE A 160 19.86 -1.94 18.84
CA PHE A 160 19.28 -1.26 17.68
C PHE A 160 18.57 -2.22 16.72
N MET A 161 19.04 -3.45 16.58
CA MET A 161 18.37 -4.50 15.82
C MET A 161 17.00 -4.85 16.42
N ALA A 162 16.92 -4.97 17.75
CA ALA A 162 15.65 -5.20 18.43
C ALA A 162 14.66 -4.04 18.20
N ILE A 163 15.13 -2.80 18.28
CA ILE A 163 14.33 -1.60 17.97
C ILE A 163 13.86 -1.61 16.51
N PHE A 164 14.74 -1.95 15.57
CA PHE A 164 14.44 -2.02 14.15
C PHE A 164 13.32 -3.03 13.85
N PHE A 165 13.44 -4.26 14.33
CA PHE A 165 12.42 -5.28 14.12
C PHE A 165 11.12 -4.99 14.88
N LEU A 166 11.20 -4.31 16.03
CA LEU A 166 10.01 -3.83 16.73
C LEU A 166 9.27 -2.75 15.93
N ALA A 167 10.00 -1.78 15.38
CA ALA A 167 9.45 -0.75 14.50
C ALA A 167 8.82 -1.39 13.25
N LEU A 168 9.53 -2.32 12.60
CA LEU A 168 9.01 -3.07 11.44
C LEU A 168 7.73 -3.84 11.80
N ALA A 169 7.68 -4.49 12.95
CA ALA A 169 6.50 -5.22 13.42
C ALA A 169 5.32 -4.29 13.69
N PHE A 170 5.54 -3.10 14.25
CA PHE A 170 4.48 -2.11 14.47
C PHE A 170 3.94 -1.57 13.16
N ALA A 171 4.82 -1.21 12.21
CA ALA A 171 4.42 -0.76 10.88
C ALA A 171 3.57 -1.83 10.17
N ALA A 172 4.03 -3.08 10.14
CA ALA A 172 3.32 -4.19 9.54
C ALA A 172 1.96 -4.47 10.23
N LEU A 173 1.91 -4.41 11.56
CA LEU A 173 0.67 -4.65 12.32
C LEU A 173 -0.38 -3.55 12.07
N THR A 174 0.02 -2.28 12.03
CA THR A 174 -0.92 -1.17 11.76
C THR A 174 -1.51 -1.25 10.35
N SER A 175 -0.71 -1.64 9.35
CA SER A 175 -1.20 -1.87 7.99
C SER A 175 -2.13 -3.06 7.92
N GLN A 176 -1.80 -4.16 8.61
CA GLN A 176 -2.64 -5.37 8.65
C GLN A 176 -4.01 -5.12 9.32
N ILE A 177 -4.07 -4.31 10.37
CA ILE A 177 -5.33 -3.91 11.02
C ILE A 177 -6.24 -3.19 9.99
N SER A 178 -5.67 -2.31 9.18
CA SER A 178 -6.41 -1.54 8.18
C SER A 178 -6.95 -2.41 7.05
N LEU A 179 -6.13 -3.33 6.53
CA LEU A 179 -6.54 -4.29 5.49
C LEU A 179 -7.63 -5.24 6.01
N LEU A 180 -7.51 -5.70 7.26
CA LEU A 180 -8.53 -6.57 7.86
C LEU A 180 -9.84 -5.84 8.12
N GLU A 181 -9.82 -4.57 8.56
CA GLU A 181 -11.04 -3.77 8.71
C GLU A 181 -11.71 -3.52 7.36
N LEU A 182 -10.95 -3.22 6.29
CA LEU A 182 -11.47 -3.10 4.92
C LEU A 182 -12.21 -4.37 4.50
N ALA A 183 -11.56 -5.53 4.57
CA ALA A 183 -12.17 -6.80 4.18
C ALA A 183 -13.41 -7.12 5.04
N THR A 184 -13.34 -6.85 6.35
CA THR A 184 -14.46 -7.02 7.27
C THR A 184 -15.62 -6.09 6.92
N ARG A 185 -15.34 -4.82 6.59
CA ARG A 185 -16.36 -3.83 6.26
C ARG A 185 -17.10 -4.18 4.97
N VAL A 186 -16.38 -4.61 3.94
CA VAL A 186 -16.99 -5.05 2.67
C VAL A 186 -17.99 -6.19 2.92
N LEU A 187 -17.66 -7.15 3.79
CA LEU A 187 -18.57 -8.24 4.15
C LEU A 187 -19.77 -7.75 4.98
N ILE A 188 -19.57 -6.80 5.90
CA ILE A 188 -20.66 -6.17 6.66
C ILE A 188 -21.64 -5.46 5.72
N ASP A 189 -21.13 -4.72 4.73
CA ASP A 189 -21.96 -4.06 3.72
C ASP A 189 -22.71 -5.08 2.84
N GLY A 190 -22.15 -6.28 2.68
CA GLY A 190 -22.82 -7.45 2.10
C GLY A 190 -23.83 -8.15 3.01
N GLY A 191 -24.09 -7.63 4.21
CA GLY A 191 -25.13 -8.12 5.14
C GLY A 191 -24.63 -9.07 6.24
N PHE A 192 -23.33 -9.33 6.36
CA PHE A 192 -22.79 -10.14 7.45
C PHE A 192 -22.82 -9.38 8.78
N SER A 193 -23.01 -10.10 9.89
CA SER A 193 -22.72 -9.54 11.21
C SER A 193 -21.21 -9.29 11.35
N ARG A 194 -20.79 -8.26 12.10
CA ARG A 194 -19.36 -7.96 12.29
C ARG A 194 -18.53 -9.17 12.76
N PRO A 195 -18.98 -9.98 13.76
CA PRO A 195 -18.27 -11.19 14.14
C PRO A 195 -18.12 -12.20 12.99
N GLY A 196 -19.20 -12.42 12.21
CA GLY A 196 -19.17 -13.34 11.08
C GLY A 196 -18.25 -12.84 9.96
N ALA A 197 -18.37 -11.56 9.60
CA ALA A 197 -17.50 -10.90 8.63
C ALA A 197 -16.01 -11.00 9.03
N LEU A 198 -15.69 -10.71 10.29
CA LEU A 198 -14.33 -10.77 10.78
C LEU A 198 -13.79 -12.20 10.78
N PHE A 199 -14.60 -13.18 11.21
CA PHE A 199 -14.18 -14.58 11.21
C PHE A 199 -13.85 -15.07 9.79
N VAL A 200 -14.70 -14.71 8.81
CA VAL A 200 -14.46 -15.04 7.40
C VAL A 200 -13.20 -14.32 6.88
N ALA A 201 -13.07 -13.00 7.09
CA ALA A 201 -11.94 -12.23 6.60
C ALA A 201 -10.61 -12.67 7.23
N ALA A 202 -10.55 -12.81 8.56
CA ALA A 202 -9.36 -13.25 9.27
C ALA A 202 -9.01 -14.71 8.98
N GLY A 203 -10.03 -15.58 8.88
CA GLY A 203 -9.86 -17.00 8.53
C GLY A 203 -9.30 -17.18 7.13
N ALA A 204 -9.88 -16.48 6.14
CA ALA A 204 -9.38 -16.48 4.77
C ALA A 204 -7.94 -15.93 4.71
N GLY A 205 -7.68 -14.79 5.36
CA GLY A 205 -6.34 -14.21 5.40
C GLY A 205 -5.30 -15.12 6.06
N LEU A 206 -5.69 -15.90 7.09
CA LEU A 206 -4.79 -16.87 7.73
C LEU A 206 -4.53 -18.08 6.84
N VAL A 207 -5.58 -18.64 6.23
CA VAL A 207 -5.46 -19.81 5.34
C VAL A 207 -4.62 -19.46 4.13
N PHE A 208 -5.00 -18.43 3.37
CA PHE A 208 -4.28 -18.05 2.14
C PHE A 208 -2.90 -17.45 2.45
N GLY A 209 -2.80 -16.61 3.50
CA GLY A 209 -1.52 -16.04 3.92
C GLY A 209 -0.53 -17.09 4.43
N SER A 210 -1.00 -18.23 4.96
CA SER A 210 -0.10 -19.31 5.39
C SER A 210 0.67 -19.94 4.22
N PHE A 211 0.06 -20.04 3.03
CA PHE A 211 0.76 -20.55 1.84
C PHE A 211 1.89 -19.61 1.41
N SER A 212 1.63 -18.29 1.40
CA SER A 212 2.67 -17.29 1.13
C SER A 212 3.78 -17.30 2.20
N ALA A 213 3.43 -17.50 3.48
CA ALA A 213 4.41 -17.57 4.55
C ALA A 213 5.30 -18.83 4.49
N LEU A 214 4.80 -19.93 3.94
CA LEU A 214 5.53 -21.20 3.83
C LEU A 214 6.32 -21.34 2.52
N HIS A 215 5.90 -20.64 1.46
CA HIS A 215 6.51 -20.76 0.13
C HIS A 215 6.77 -19.39 -0.50
N MET A 216 8.06 -19.03 -0.60
CA MET A 216 8.48 -17.75 -1.18
C MET A 216 7.97 -17.54 -2.61
N GLY A 217 7.97 -18.58 -3.45
CA GLY A 217 7.43 -18.49 -4.81
C GLY A 217 5.94 -18.14 -4.85
N ILE A 218 5.15 -18.62 -3.88
CA ILE A 218 3.73 -18.24 -3.75
C ILE A 218 3.64 -16.79 -3.28
N PHE A 219 4.44 -16.39 -2.29
CA PHE A 219 4.49 -15.01 -1.82
C PHE A 219 4.80 -14.02 -2.96
N SER A 220 5.89 -14.24 -3.70
CA SER A 220 6.27 -13.38 -4.82
C SER A 220 5.22 -13.37 -5.92
N ASN A 221 4.58 -14.51 -6.21
CA ASN A 221 3.50 -14.56 -7.20
C ASN A 221 2.26 -13.77 -6.75
N GLN A 222 1.84 -13.90 -5.49
CA GLN A 222 0.66 -13.20 -5.00
C GLN A 222 0.91 -11.69 -4.89
N ASP A 223 2.11 -11.27 -4.49
CA ASP A 223 2.51 -9.85 -4.53
C ASP A 223 2.48 -9.29 -5.96
N TRP A 224 3.05 -10.04 -6.91
CA TRP A 224 3.08 -9.68 -8.34
C TRP A 224 1.67 -9.57 -8.96
N VAL A 225 0.84 -10.58 -8.76
CA VAL A 225 -0.49 -10.69 -9.38
C VAL A 225 -1.46 -9.66 -8.83
N TRP A 226 -1.52 -9.54 -7.50
CA TRP A 226 -2.52 -8.68 -6.84
C TRP A 226 -2.06 -7.24 -6.72
N GLY A 227 -0.75 -6.95 -6.81
CA GLY A 227 -0.21 -5.59 -6.85
C GLY A 227 -0.79 -4.73 -7.97
N VAL A 228 -1.07 -5.34 -9.14
CA VAL A 228 -1.73 -4.67 -10.29
C VAL A 228 -3.15 -4.17 -9.93
N GLY A 229 -3.78 -4.80 -8.94
CA GLY A 229 -5.13 -4.43 -8.47
C GLY A 229 -5.21 -2.99 -7.97
N LEU A 230 -4.15 -2.46 -7.35
CA LEU A 230 -4.10 -1.06 -6.92
C LEU A 230 -4.28 -0.11 -8.10
N MET A 231 -3.51 -0.33 -9.18
CA MET A 231 -3.51 0.52 -10.37
C MET A 231 -4.87 0.49 -11.06
N LEU A 232 -5.42 -0.72 -11.22
CA LEU A 232 -6.72 -0.93 -11.85
C LEU A 232 -7.85 -0.29 -11.03
N SER A 233 -7.83 -0.47 -9.71
CA SER A 233 -8.82 0.11 -8.81
C SER A 233 -8.72 1.65 -8.80
N GLY A 234 -7.51 2.20 -8.73
CA GLY A 234 -7.25 3.63 -8.84
C GLY A 234 -7.79 4.24 -10.14
N PHE A 235 -7.59 3.55 -11.26
CA PHE A 235 -8.17 3.93 -12.55
C PHE A 235 -9.71 3.96 -12.51
N PHE A 236 -10.35 2.93 -11.93
CA PHE A 236 -11.80 2.91 -11.80
C PHE A 236 -12.35 4.00 -10.87
N PHE A 237 -11.64 4.33 -9.78
CA PHE A 237 -11.99 5.48 -8.94
C PHE A 237 -11.95 6.79 -9.73
N ALA A 238 -10.93 6.98 -10.58
CA ALA A 238 -10.83 8.17 -11.43
C ALA A 238 -11.98 8.25 -12.45
N LEU A 239 -12.34 7.13 -13.09
CA LEU A 239 -13.49 7.05 -13.99
C LEU A 239 -14.82 7.32 -13.26
N ALA A 240 -14.98 6.81 -12.03
CA ALA A 240 -16.15 7.08 -11.21
C ALA A 240 -16.25 8.57 -10.85
N ALA A 241 -15.11 9.21 -10.51
CA ALA A 241 -15.05 10.64 -10.24
C ALA A 241 -15.41 11.48 -11.48
N LEU A 242 -14.93 11.09 -12.66
CA LEU A 242 -15.30 11.70 -13.93
C LEU A 242 -16.80 11.60 -14.20
N ARG A 243 -17.40 10.42 -13.99
CA ARG A 243 -18.83 10.18 -14.16
C ARG A 243 -19.68 10.97 -13.15
N PHE A 244 -19.22 11.10 -11.91
CA PHE A 244 -19.90 11.90 -10.89
C PHE A 244 -19.84 13.41 -11.18
N GLY A 245 -18.82 13.84 -11.93
CA GLY A 245 -18.54 15.22 -12.26
C GLY A 245 -17.53 15.83 -11.29
N LEU A 246 -16.33 16.12 -11.77
CA LEU A 246 -15.20 16.55 -10.94
C LEU A 246 -15.44 17.89 -10.23
N GLU A 247 -16.06 18.87 -10.90
CA GLU A 247 -16.39 20.15 -10.27
C GLU A 247 -17.44 20.00 -9.16
N ARG A 248 -18.37 19.05 -9.33
CA ARG A 248 -19.36 18.70 -8.30
C ARG A 248 -18.64 18.05 -7.11
N MET A 249 -17.76 17.08 -7.37
CA MET A 249 -16.96 16.41 -6.34
C MET A 249 -16.10 17.42 -5.57
N ARG A 250 -15.38 18.28 -6.29
CA ARG A 250 -14.52 19.31 -5.70
C ARG A 250 -15.30 20.26 -4.81
N LYS A 251 -16.45 20.78 -5.27
CA LYS A 251 -17.22 21.78 -4.51
C LYS A 251 -18.05 21.19 -3.37
N LYS A 252 -18.58 19.96 -3.52
CA LYS A 252 -19.50 19.38 -2.53
C LYS A 252 -18.85 18.41 -1.55
N VAL A 253 -17.80 17.71 -1.99
CA VAL A 253 -17.13 16.68 -1.18
C VAL A 253 -15.80 17.20 -0.68
N VAL A 254 -14.91 17.62 -1.59
CA VAL A 254 -13.51 17.97 -1.23
C VAL A 254 -13.43 19.32 -0.52
N ASN A 255 -14.18 20.31 -0.99
CA ASN A 255 -14.33 21.64 -0.37
C ASN A 255 -15.69 21.77 0.33
N GLY A 256 -16.15 20.67 0.94
CA GLY A 256 -17.43 20.60 1.63
C GLY A 256 -17.51 21.49 2.88
N GLU A 257 -18.62 21.41 3.60
CA GLU A 257 -18.78 22.14 4.87
C GLU A 257 -17.77 21.65 5.91
N GLY A 258 -17.02 22.58 6.53
CA GLY A 258 -16.00 22.26 7.54
C GLY A 258 -14.58 22.13 6.99
N CYS A 259 -14.35 22.33 5.69
CA CYS A 259 -13.01 22.38 5.13
C CYS A 259 -12.35 23.75 5.33
N ASP A 260 -11.22 23.77 6.03
CA ASP A 260 -10.33 24.92 6.18
C ASP A 260 -9.46 25.09 4.94
N LEU A 261 -8.95 23.98 4.38
CA LEU A 261 -8.14 23.97 3.17
C LEU A 261 -9.00 23.76 1.92
N LYS A 262 -9.12 24.80 1.08
CA LYS A 262 -9.86 24.73 -0.18
C LYS A 262 -8.93 24.43 -1.36
N VAL A 263 -9.18 23.34 -2.06
CA VAL A 263 -8.44 22.98 -3.26
C VAL A 263 -8.99 23.68 -4.51
N GLY A 264 -8.06 24.15 -5.34
CA GLY A 264 -8.36 24.89 -6.57
C GLY A 264 -8.67 23.97 -7.75
N TYR A 265 -8.79 24.59 -8.93
CA TYR A 265 -9.05 23.87 -10.19
C TYR A 265 -7.94 22.90 -10.58
N TRP A 266 -6.72 23.10 -10.08
CA TRP A 266 -5.60 22.16 -10.27
C TRP A 266 -5.98 20.74 -9.82
N TRP A 267 -6.78 20.58 -8.77
CA TRP A 267 -7.25 19.27 -8.31
C TRP A 267 -8.15 18.59 -9.35
N THR A 268 -9.06 19.36 -9.97
CA THR A 268 -9.93 18.89 -11.05
C THR A 268 -9.08 18.41 -12.25
N PHE A 269 -8.04 19.15 -12.62
CA PHE A 269 -7.12 18.74 -13.69
C PHE A 269 -6.34 17.47 -13.32
N LEU A 270 -5.81 17.39 -12.10
CA LEU A 270 -5.06 16.21 -11.66
C LEU A 270 -5.93 14.94 -11.67
N VAL A 271 -7.11 14.98 -11.06
CA VAL A 271 -7.99 13.80 -10.99
C VAL A 271 -8.61 13.48 -12.36
N GLY A 272 -8.88 14.49 -13.18
CA GLY A 272 -9.56 14.29 -14.46
C GLY A 272 -8.64 13.88 -15.61
N VAL A 273 -7.37 14.24 -15.55
CA VAL A 273 -6.43 14.03 -16.66
C VAL A 273 -5.21 13.26 -16.18
N VAL A 274 -4.52 13.75 -15.14
CA VAL A 274 -3.22 13.19 -14.73
C VAL A 274 -3.38 11.78 -14.17
N VAL A 275 -4.28 11.55 -13.21
CA VAL A 275 -4.45 10.23 -12.57
C VAL A 275 -4.90 9.15 -13.56
N PRO A 276 -5.90 9.36 -14.44
CA PRO A 276 -6.25 8.37 -15.46
C PRO A 276 -5.09 8.08 -16.43
N LEU A 277 -4.37 9.12 -16.87
CA LEU A 277 -3.24 8.96 -17.78
C LEU A 277 -2.10 8.20 -17.12
N GLU A 278 -1.77 8.57 -15.87
CA GLU A 278 -0.77 7.91 -15.05
C GLU A 278 -1.07 6.42 -14.90
N ALA A 279 -2.31 6.06 -14.54
CA ALA A 279 -2.68 4.65 -14.43
C ALA A 279 -2.44 3.86 -15.73
N VAL A 280 -2.80 4.44 -16.88
CA VAL A 280 -2.55 3.81 -18.20
C VAL A 280 -1.06 3.70 -18.48
N VAL A 281 -0.29 4.78 -18.26
CA VAL A 281 1.16 4.81 -18.50
C VAL A 281 1.87 3.78 -17.63
N LEU A 282 1.55 3.73 -16.34
CA LEU A 282 2.16 2.78 -15.41
C LEU A 282 1.79 1.33 -15.77
N MET A 283 0.54 1.06 -16.18
CA MET A 283 0.14 -0.29 -16.62
C MET A 283 0.91 -0.73 -17.88
N VAL A 284 1.05 0.16 -18.86
CA VAL A 284 1.83 -0.12 -20.08
C VAL A 284 3.30 -0.31 -19.74
N TRP A 285 3.86 0.55 -18.89
CA TRP A 285 5.24 0.43 -18.44
C TRP A 285 5.50 -0.90 -17.72
N TRP A 286 4.63 -1.30 -16.79
CA TRP A 286 4.74 -2.57 -16.10
C TRP A 286 4.70 -3.76 -17.07
N LEU A 287 3.82 -3.74 -18.08
CA LEU A 287 3.79 -4.77 -19.13
C LEU A 287 5.09 -4.83 -19.94
N VAL A 288 5.65 -3.67 -20.29
CA VAL A 288 6.93 -3.58 -21.02
C VAL A 288 8.07 -4.09 -20.14
N GLN A 289 8.11 -3.70 -18.87
CA GLN A 289 9.12 -4.12 -17.90
C GLN A 289 9.08 -5.63 -17.67
N ALA A 290 7.90 -6.20 -17.45
CA ALA A 290 7.71 -7.64 -17.29
C ALA A 290 8.24 -8.43 -18.50
N ARG A 291 7.98 -7.93 -19.71
CA ARG A 291 8.54 -8.51 -20.94
C ARG A 291 10.05 -8.36 -21.05
N GLN A 292 10.63 -7.26 -20.58
CA GLN A 292 12.08 -7.05 -20.61
C GLN A 292 12.83 -7.96 -19.65
N TRP A 293 12.24 -8.26 -18.48
CA TRP A 293 12.85 -9.16 -17.49
C TRP A 293 12.83 -10.62 -17.93
N ASP A 294 11.79 -11.07 -18.63
CA ASP A 294 11.72 -12.44 -19.17
C ASP A 294 11.04 -12.47 -20.55
N PRO A 295 11.78 -12.19 -21.64
CA PRO A 295 11.20 -12.07 -22.98
C PRO A 295 10.51 -13.32 -23.52
N GLU A 296 10.93 -14.51 -23.09
CA GLU A 296 10.39 -15.78 -23.58
C GLU A 296 9.27 -16.30 -22.67
N GLY A 297 9.39 -16.12 -21.35
CA GLY A 297 8.43 -16.60 -20.36
C GLY A 297 7.40 -15.57 -19.88
N TYR A 298 7.42 -14.30 -20.33
CA TYR A 298 6.50 -13.27 -19.80
C TYR A 298 5.01 -13.60 -19.99
N LEU A 299 4.63 -14.49 -20.91
CA LEU A 299 3.24 -14.95 -21.08
C LEU A 299 2.97 -16.33 -20.50
N ASP A 300 3.94 -16.98 -19.85
CA ASP A 300 3.73 -18.29 -19.21
C ASP A 300 2.74 -18.15 -18.04
N PRO A 301 1.56 -18.78 -18.08
CA PRO A 301 0.56 -18.66 -17.02
C PRO A 301 0.96 -19.30 -15.69
N LEU A 302 2.01 -20.11 -15.66
CA LEU A 302 2.50 -20.83 -14.48
C LEU A 302 3.75 -20.22 -13.87
N ALA A 303 4.43 -19.33 -14.60
CA ALA A 303 5.59 -18.62 -14.09
C ALA A 303 5.18 -17.66 -12.95
N PRO A 304 5.95 -17.58 -11.84
CA PRO A 304 5.53 -16.83 -10.65
C PRO A 304 5.40 -15.31 -10.90
N THR A 305 6.24 -14.76 -11.77
CA THR A 305 6.36 -13.30 -12.01
C THR A 305 6.21 -12.95 -13.49
N SER A 306 5.20 -13.51 -14.15
CA SER A 306 4.91 -13.24 -15.57
C SER A 306 3.62 -12.43 -15.74
N VAL A 307 3.40 -11.85 -16.92
CA VAL A 307 2.10 -11.29 -17.31
C VAL A 307 1.07 -12.40 -17.49
N GLY A 308 1.49 -13.57 -17.98
CA GLY A 308 0.64 -14.75 -18.14
C GLY A 308 -0.08 -15.15 -16.87
N THR A 309 0.62 -15.24 -15.73
CA THR A 309 0.01 -15.60 -14.45
C THR A 309 -0.98 -14.54 -13.98
N VAL A 310 -0.71 -13.24 -14.23
CA VAL A 310 -1.63 -12.16 -13.89
C VAL A 310 -2.93 -12.31 -14.68
N LEU A 311 -2.83 -12.50 -16.00
CA LEU A 311 -4.00 -12.67 -16.86
C LEU A 311 -4.82 -13.92 -16.49
N ALA A 312 -4.15 -15.04 -16.20
CA ALA A 312 -4.81 -16.28 -15.80
C ALA A 312 -5.57 -16.12 -14.48
N GLN A 313 -4.92 -15.60 -13.43
CA GLN A 313 -5.53 -15.48 -12.11
C GLN A 313 -6.63 -14.40 -12.06
N TRP A 314 -6.40 -13.22 -12.66
CA TRP A 314 -7.45 -12.20 -12.80
C TRP A 314 -8.60 -12.67 -13.68
N GLY A 315 -8.32 -13.44 -14.75
CA GLY A 315 -9.36 -14.04 -15.59
C GLY A 315 -10.28 -14.97 -14.80
N VAL A 316 -9.70 -15.84 -13.96
CA VAL A 316 -10.47 -16.70 -13.04
C VAL A 316 -11.26 -15.86 -12.04
N ALA A 317 -10.63 -14.86 -11.41
CA ALA A 317 -11.29 -14.00 -10.43
C ALA A 317 -12.49 -13.24 -11.03
N LEU A 318 -12.32 -12.64 -12.21
CA LEU A 318 -13.38 -11.94 -12.93
C LEU A 318 -14.52 -12.87 -13.35
N LEU A 319 -14.19 -14.07 -13.84
CA LEU A 319 -15.20 -15.08 -14.19
C LEU A 319 -16.03 -15.46 -12.95
N LEU A 320 -15.39 -15.71 -11.81
CA LEU A 320 -16.09 -16.01 -10.55
C LEU A 320 -16.98 -14.85 -10.10
N LEU A 321 -16.50 -13.60 -10.19
CA LEU A 321 -17.28 -12.41 -9.85
C LEU A 321 -18.50 -12.24 -10.76
N ILE A 322 -18.34 -12.44 -12.07
CA ILE A 322 -19.45 -12.37 -13.04
C ILE A 322 -20.48 -13.45 -12.74
N LEU A 323 -20.05 -14.70 -12.51
CA LEU A 323 -20.95 -15.80 -12.18
C LEU A 323 -21.70 -15.55 -10.88
N ALA A 324 -21.01 -15.05 -9.84
CA ALA A 324 -21.62 -14.67 -8.57
C ALA A 324 -22.65 -13.55 -8.75
N ASN A 325 -22.33 -12.52 -9.54
CA ASN A 325 -23.24 -11.42 -9.83
C ASN A 325 -24.49 -11.88 -10.60
N VAL A 326 -24.34 -12.71 -11.63
CA VAL A 326 -25.46 -13.29 -12.38
C VAL A 326 -26.34 -14.14 -11.47
N TRP A 327 -25.74 -14.95 -10.60
CA TRP A 327 -26.48 -15.76 -9.63
C TRP A 327 -27.27 -14.91 -8.62
N LEU A 328 -26.65 -13.85 -8.07
CA LEU A 328 -27.31 -12.91 -7.18
C LEU A 328 -28.47 -12.18 -7.88
N ALA A 329 -28.23 -11.65 -9.08
CA ALA A 329 -29.24 -10.95 -9.86
C ALA A 329 -30.47 -11.85 -10.13
N ARG A 330 -30.24 -13.12 -10.51
CA ARG A 330 -31.31 -14.10 -10.72
C ARG A 330 -32.11 -14.38 -9.44
N ARG A 331 -31.44 -14.50 -8.29
CA ARG A 331 -32.10 -14.72 -6.99
C ARG A 331 -32.93 -13.53 -6.53
N LEU A 332 -32.48 -12.31 -6.82
CA LEU A 332 -33.22 -11.09 -6.50
C LEU A 332 -34.45 -10.94 -7.42
N ALA A 333 -34.28 -11.14 -8.73
CA ALA A 333 -35.38 -11.13 -9.68
C ALA A 333 -36.45 -12.19 -9.38
N ALA A 334 -36.07 -13.36 -8.85
CA ALA A 334 -37.01 -14.40 -8.43
C ALA A 334 -37.76 -14.10 -7.11
N ARG A 335 -37.39 -13.03 -6.39
CA ARG A 335 -37.99 -12.63 -5.11
C ARG A 335 -38.92 -11.41 -5.22
N GLU A 336 -38.91 -10.70 -6.34
CA GLU A 336 -39.94 -9.69 -6.62
C GLU A 336 -41.26 -10.44 -6.91
N PRO A 337 -42.33 -10.23 -6.11
CA PRO A 337 -43.65 -10.67 -6.52
C PRO A 337 -43.96 -9.99 -7.85
N ALA A 338 -44.50 -10.74 -8.82
CA ALA A 338 -45.07 -10.11 -10.00
C ALA A 338 -46.15 -9.13 -9.52
N GLU A 339 -45.85 -7.83 -9.53
CA GLU A 339 -46.90 -6.83 -9.41
C GLU A 339 -47.85 -7.10 -10.58
N GLU A 340 -49.06 -7.52 -10.22
CA GLU A 340 -50.20 -7.69 -11.11
C GLU A 340 -50.42 -6.36 -11.83
N VAL A 341 -49.92 -6.26 -13.06
CA VAL A 341 -50.41 -5.29 -14.03
C VAL A 341 -51.71 -5.88 -14.59
N SER A 342 -52.81 -5.60 -13.91
CA SER A 342 -54.18 -5.69 -14.43
C SER A 342 -54.54 -4.46 -15.24
#